data_AF-A0A7T1WU51-F1
#
_entry.id   AF-A0A7T1WU51-F1
#
_cell.length_a   1.000
_cell.length_b   1.000
_cell.length_c   1.000
_cell.angle_alpha   90.00
_cell.angle_beta   90.00
_cell.angle_gamma   90.00
#
_symmetry.space_group_name_H-M   'P 1'
#
loop_
_entity.id
_entity.type
_entity.pdbx_description
1 polymer ?
#
loop_
_entity_poly.entity_id
_entity_poly.type
_entity_poly.pdbx_seq_one_letter_code
_entity_poly.pdbx_strand_id
1 'polypeptide(L)' 'MESSEMKVLINDEEQYSLWPGYLAIPAGWRDTGVGGTKEECLVYVKESWRDMRPRSLRVQMEESAGKVAHA' A
#
# COMPACT_ATOMS: atom_id res chain seq x y z
N MET A 1 -13.20 -10.00 22.20
CA MET A 1 -12.27 -10.77 21.36
C MET A 1 -11.80 -9.82 20.27
N GLU A 2 -10.52 -9.42 20.35
CA GLU A 2 -9.70 -8.68 19.36
C GLU A 2 -10.32 -7.46 18.64
N SER A 3 -10.82 -6.47 19.39
CA SER A 3 -11.11 -5.11 18.86
C SER A 3 -9.88 -4.21 18.94
N SER A 4 -8.73 -4.72 18.54
CA SER A 4 -7.48 -3.95 18.52
C SER A 4 -7.51 -2.98 17.34
N GLU A 5 -7.38 -1.68 17.62
CA GLU A 5 -7.34 -0.65 16.59
C GLU A 5 -6.17 -0.91 15.64
N MET A 6 -6.49 -1.03 14.35
CA MET A 6 -5.55 -1.20 13.25
C MET A 6 -5.54 0.06 12.40
N LYS A 7 -4.42 0.29 11.72
CA LYS A 7 -4.24 1.33 10.72
C LYS A 7 -3.76 0.69 9.43
N VAL A 8 -4.01 1.36 8.31
CA VAL A 8 -3.43 0.99 7.03
C VAL A 8 -2.27 1.93 6.73
N LEU A 9 -1.11 1.34 6.44
CA LEU A 9 0.08 2.08 6.05
C LEU A 9 0.39 1.85 4.57
N ILE A 10 1.05 2.82 3.96
CA ILE A 10 1.59 2.75 2.59
C ILE A 10 3.06 3.15 2.57
N ASN A 11 3.86 2.47 1.76
CA ASN A 11 5.27 2.83 1.53
C ASN A 11 5.48 3.49 0.15
N ASP A 12 6.72 3.84 -0.16
CA ASP A 12 7.06 4.53 -1.42
C ASP A 12 6.93 3.64 -2.67
N GLU A 13 6.89 2.32 -2.49
CA GLU A 13 6.63 1.35 -3.55
C GLU A 13 5.13 1.08 -3.77
N GLU A 14 4.25 1.86 -3.12
CA GLU A 14 2.79 1.71 -3.15
C GLU A 14 2.29 0.37 -2.59
N GLN A 15 3.03 -0.22 -1.65
CA GLN A 15 2.62 -1.43 -0.94
C GLN A 15 1.83 -1.06 0.31
N TYR A 16 0.78 -1.83 0.59
CA TYR A 16 -0.10 -1.62 1.74
C TYR A 16 0.20 -2.63 2.85
N SER A 17 0.09 -2.18 4.11
CA SER A 17 0.23 -3.05 5.28
C SER A 17 -0.78 -2.68 6.36
N LEU A 18 -1.29 -3.69 7.06
CA LEU A 18 -2.04 -3.49 8.31
C LEU A 18 -1.05 -3.35 9.45
N TRP A 19 -1.24 -2.33 10.27
CA TRP A 19 -0.36 -2.00 11.37
C TRP A 19 -1.14 -1.76 12.66
N PRO A 20 -0.67 -2.24 13.83
CA PRO A 20 -1.32 -1.93 15.10
C PRO A 20 -1.31 -0.43 15.38
N GLY A 21 -2.47 0.16 15.67
CA GLY A 21 -2.63 1.61 15.84
C GLY A 21 -1.87 2.21 17.03
N TYR A 22 -1.54 1.36 18.01
CA TYR A 22 -0.77 1.74 19.21
C TYR A 22 0.75 1.74 19.02
N LEU A 23 1.26 1.25 17.88
CA LEU A 23 2.70 1.25 17.58
C LEU A 23 3.09 2.48 16.77
N ALA A 24 4.30 2.98 17.00
CA ALA A 24 4.89 4.01 16.15
C ALA A 24 5.00 3.52 14.70
N ILE A 25 4.80 4.44 13.75
CA ILE A 25 4.92 4.13 12.32
C ILE A 25 6.40 3.92 11.97
N PRO A 26 6.77 2.79 11.34
CA PRO A 26 8.15 2.54 10.92
C PRO A 26 8.63 3.57 9.89
N ALA A 27 9.94 3.80 9.84
CA ALA A 27 10.53 4.64 8.80
C ALA A 27 10.23 4.09 7.39
N GLY A 28 9.94 4.98 6.45
CA GLY A 28 9.56 4.62 5.07
C GLY A 28 8.08 4.24 4.89
N TRP A 29 7.28 4.25 5.96
CA TRP A 29 5.84 4.03 5.91
C TRP A 29 5.08 5.30 6.29
N ARG A 30 3.87 5.45 5.73
CA ARG A 30 2.98 6.59 5.95
C ARG A 30 1.58 6.08 6.27
N ASP A 31 0.89 6.77 7.17
CA ASP A 31 -0.53 6.51 7.48
C ASP A 31 -1.40 6.92 6.28
N THR A 32 -2.31 6.05 5.85
CA THR A 32 -3.28 6.38 4.78
C THR A 32 -4.46 7.21 5.31
N GLY A 33 -4.59 7.35 6.63
CA GLY A 33 -5.73 7.96 7.30
C GLY A 33 -6.88 6.97 7.56
N VAL A 34 -6.73 5.71 7.14
CA VAL A 34 -7.71 4.64 7.38
C VAL A 34 -7.29 3.84 8.59
N GLY A 35 -8.18 3.78 9.59
CA GLY A 35 -8.02 2.96 10.78
C GLY A 35 -9.36 2.53 11.35
N GLY A 36 -9.33 1.47 12.16
CA GLY A 36 -10.53 0.86 12.73
C GLY A 36 -10.29 -0.60 13.05
N THR A 37 -11.32 -1.42 12.87
CA THR A 37 -11.19 -2.88 13.00
C THR A 37 -10.28 -3.45 11.92
N LYS A 38 -9.76 -4.66 12.17
CA LYS A 38 -8.98 -5.39 11.18
C LYS A 38 -9.78 -5.63 9.90
N GLU A 39 -11.06 -5.91 10.02
CA GLU A 39 -11.99 -6.16 8.92
C GLU A 39 -12.15 -4.92 8.03
N GLU A 40 -12.39 -3.74 8.62
CA GLU A 40 -12.50 -2.47 7.88
C GLU A 40 -11.19 -2.14 7.15
N CYS A 41 -10.05 -2.30 7.83
CA CYS A 41 -8.73 -2.08 7.23
C CYS A 41 -8.48 -3.05 6.06
N LEU A 42 -8.88 -4.32 6.19
CA LEU A 42 -8.74 -5.32 5.13
C LEU A 42 -9.61 -5.02 3.91
N VAL A 43 -10.83 -4.50 4.11
CA VAL A 43 -11.70 -4.06 3.00
C VAL A 43 -11.00 -2.94 2.22
N TYR A 44 -10.49 -1.93 2.91
CA TYR A 44 -9.78 -0.83 2.26
C TYR A 44 -8.56 -1.28 1.46
N VAL A 45 -7.74 -2.18 2.03
CA VAL A 45 -6.55 -2.71 1.33
C VAL A 45 -6.95 -3.49 0.07
N LYS A 46 -8.00 -4.33 0.15
CA LYS A 46 -8.50 -5.08 -1.01
C LYS A 46 -9.01 -4.16 -2.12
N GLU A 47 -9.67 -3.07 -1.76
CA GLU A 47 -10.20 -2.12 -2.74
C GLU A 47 -9.11 -1.24 -3.36
N SER A 48 -8.08 -0.88 -2.59
CA SER A 48 -7.03 0.05 -2.98
C SER A 48 -5.85 -0.63 -3.68
N TRP A 49 -5.44 -1.82 -3.23
CA TRP A 49 -4.27 -2.53 -3.75
C TRP A 49 -4.60 -3.43 -4.95
N ARG A 50 -5.12 -2.81 -6.02
CA ARG A 50 -5.54 -3.53 -7.24
C ARG A 50 -4.38 -3.98 -8.13
N ASP A 51 -3.29 -3.24 -8.11
CA ASP A 51 -2.05 -3.58 -8.80
C ASP A 51 -0.96 -3.85 -7.76
N MET A 52 -0.60 -5.13 -7.61
CA MET A 52 0.40 -5.55 -6.63
C MET A 52 1.84 -5.43 -7.13
N ARG A 53 2.06 -4.95 -8.37
CA ARG A 53 3.42 -4.70 -8.87
C ARG A 53 4.03 -3.53 -8.10
N PRO A 54 5.28 -3.63 -7.64
CA PRO A 54 5.99 -2.50 -7.06
C PRO A 54 5.98 -1.31 -8.04
N ARG A 55 5.81 -0.10 -7.50
CA ARG A 55 5.84 1.14 -8.30
C ARG A 55 7.08 1.22 -9.20
N SER A 56 8.24 0.85 -8.66
CA SER A 56 9.53 0.81 -9.38
C SER A 56 9.47 -0.06 -10.64
N LEU A 57 8.85 -1.25 -10.54
CA LEU A 57 8.66 -2.15 -11.68
C LEU A 57 7.68 -1.58 -12.72
N ARG A 58 6.60 -0.95 -12.27
CA ARG A 58 5.61 -0.31 -13.17
C ARG A 58 6.26 0.77 -14.03
N VAL A 59 7.05 1.66 -13.40
CA VAL A 59 7.79 2.71 -14.10
C VAL A 59 8.74 2.13 -15.15
N GLN A 60 9.52 1.09 -14.79
CA GLN A 60 10.45 0.46 -15.72
C GLN A 60 9.75 -0.18 -16.94
N MET A 61 8.57 -0.78 -16.73
CA MET A 61 7.77 -1.35 -17.82
C MET A 61 7.19 -0.27 -18.75
N GLU A 62 6.70 0.84 -18.19
CA GLU A 62 6.20 1.99 -18.97
C GLU A 62 7.31 2.64 -19.82
N GLU A 63 8.50 2.86 -19.23
CA GLU A 63 9.66 3.39 -19.95
C GLU A 63 10.12 2.46 -21.08
N SER A 64 10.09 1.14 -20.83
CA SER A 64 10.48 0.14 -21.83
C SER A 64 9.46 0.06 -22.97
N ALA A 65 8.16 0.14 -22.68
CA ALA A 65 7.11 0.17 -23.70
C ALA A 65 7.20 1.42 -24.59
N GLY A 66 7.52 2.58 -24.00
CA GLY A 66 7.73 3.82 -24.75
C GLY A 66 8.93 3.78 -25.71
N LYS A 67 10.00 3.06 -25.33
CA LYS A 67 11.19 2.85 -26.18
C LYS A 67 10.89 1.96 -27.39
N VAL A 68 10.03 0.94 -27.25
CA VAL A 68 9.66 0.05 -28.36
C VAL A 68 8.75 0.76 -29.37
N ALA A 69 7.89 1.68 -28.93
CA ALA A 69 6.99 2.41 -29.82
C ALA A 69 7.65 3.52 -30.66
N HIS A 70 8.90 3.89 -30.35
CA HIS A 70 9.69 4.91 -31.06
C HIS A 70 10.85 4.32 -31.89
N ALA A 71 10.93 2.99 -32.01
CA ALA A 71 11.89 2.28 -32.85
C ALA A 71 11.18 1.68 -34.07
#